data_AF-A0A317GY08-F1
#
_entry.id   AF-A0A317GY08-F1
#
_cell.length_a   1.000
_cell.length_b   1.000
_cell.length_c   1.000
_cell.angle_alpha   90.00
_cell.angle_beta   90.00
_cell.angle_gamma   90.00
#
_symmetry.space_group_name_H-M   'P 1'
#
loop_
_entity.id
_entity.type
_entity.pdbx_description
1 polymer ?
#
loop_
_entity_poly.entity_id
_entity_poly.type
_entity_poly.pdbx_seq_one_letter_code
_entity_poly.pdbx_strand_id
1 'polypeptide(L)'
;KKNLNQFSFSSNPLPFTMQHELNQGGFIKNGQMTVKTGNEKLEMSIYDFALKGIHNQYNTMAAGIAASTLGIRKQKIREAIQSFEALEHRMEYVSTVRGVEFINDSKATNVNSTWYALESMTKPVILILGGIDKGNDYGLLRDLVKEKVKAIVCMGVDNRKIHESFQNDVALMVNTSSAQEAVKAAFHFANNGDVVLLSPACASFDLFKNYEDRGNQFKEAVRDL
;
A
#
# COMPACT_ATOMS: atom_id res chain seq x y z
N LYS A 1 9.19 -22.56 -14.67
CA LYS A 1 8.48 -22.57 -15.97
C LYS A 1 8.46 -23.94 -16.69
N LYS A 2 9.50 -24.79 -16.62
CA LYS A 2 9.60 -26.06 -17.39
C LYS A 2 8.47 -27.09 -17.23
N ASN A 3 7.75 -27.12 -16.10
CA ASN A 3 6.72 -28.13 -15.83
C ASN A 3 5.27 -27.61 -15.96
N LEU A 4 5.06 -26.30 -16.14
CA LEU A 4 3.71 -25.73 -16.28
C LEU A 4 3.06 -26.10 -17.62
N ASN A 5 3.87 -26.31 -18.66
CA ASN A 5 3.40 -26.70 -19.99
C ASN A 5 2.96 -28.19 -20.07
N GLN A 6 3.15 -28.96 -19.00
CA GLN A 6 2.74 -30.37 -18.94
C GLN A 6 1.30 -30.56 -18.45
N PHE A 7 0.66 -29.49 -17.93
CA PHE A 7 -0.71 -29.52 -17.44
C PHE A 7 -1.59 -28.67 -18.35
N SER A 8 -2.60 -29.29 -18.96
CA SER A 8 -3.66 -28.57 -19.67
C SER A 8 -4.69 -28.08 -18.67
N PHE A 9 -4.61 -26.80 -18.31
CA PHE A 9 -5.60 -26.17 -17.45
C PHE A 9 -6.85 -25.83 -18.27
N SER A 10 -7.87 -26.69 -18.21
CA SER A 10 -9.23 -26.28 -18.58
C SER A 10 -9.80 -25.45 -17.44
N SER A 11 -9.59 -24.15 -17.50
CA SER A 11 -10.16 -23.18 -16.53
C SER A 11 -11.16 -22.28 -17.24
N ASN A 12 -12.19 -21.86 -16.52
CA ASN A 12 -13.12 -20.83 -16.97
C ASN A 12 -12.60 -19.48 -16.42
N PRO A 13 -11.93 -18.65 -17.24
CA PRO A 13 -11.36 -17.40 -16.76
C PRO A 13 -12.47 -16.42 -16.35
N LEU A 14 -12.29 -15.80 -15.19
CA LEU A 14 -13.16 -14.74 -14.67
C LEU A 14 -12.33 -13.46 -14.54
N PRO A 15 -12.10 -12.73 -15.65
CA PRO A 15 -11.27 -11.53 -15.62
C PRO A 15 -11.97 -10.39 -14.87
N PHE A 16 -11.22 -9.34 -14.54
CA PHE A 16 -11.81 -8.11 -14.04
C PHE A 16 -11.17 -6.85 -14.63
N THR A 17 -11.98 -5.83 -14.88
CA THR A 17 -11.57 -4.60 -15.57
C THR A 17 -12.46 -3.41 -15.24
N MET A 18 -11.94 -2.19 -15.34
CA MET A 18 -12.74 -0.96 -15.28
C MET A 18 -12.93 -0.30 -16.65
N GLN A 19 -12.44 -0.92 -17.73
CA GLN A 19 -12.43 -0.31 -19.06
C GLN A 19 -13.69 -0.62 -19.88
N HIS A 20 -14.25 -1.82 -19.72
CA HIS A 20 -15.39 -2.29 -20.50
C HIS A 20 -16.23 -3.30 -19.70
N GLU A 21 -17.44 -3.57 -20.17
CA GLU A 21 -18.32 -4.57 -19.56
C GLU A 21 -17.90 -5.99 -19.95
N LEU A 22 -18.13 -6.94 -19.04
CA LEU A 22 -17.82 -8.35 -19.25
C LEU A 22 -19.09 -9.22 -19.18
N ASN A 23 -19.06 -10.32 -19.93
CA ASN A 23 -20.08 -11.37 -19.87
C ASN A 23 -19.92 -12.24 -18.62
N GLN A 24 -18.69 -12.53 -18.22
CA GLN A 24 -18.29 -13.29 -17.04
C GLN A 24 -17.07 -12.60 -16.41
N GLY A 25 -16.97 -12.62 -15.07
CA GLY A 25 -15.97 -11.87 -14.32
C GLY A 25 -16.52 -10.60 -13.68
N GLY A 26 -15.66 -9.62 -13.40
CA GLY A 26 -16.02 -8.41 -12.64
C GLY A 26 -15.71 -7.12 -13.39
N PHE A 27 -16.62 -6.16 -13.40
CA PHE A 27 -16.33 -4.85 -13.96
C PHE A 27 -17.01 -3.72 -13.18
N ILE A 28 -16.47 -2.51 -13.32
CA ILE A 28 -17.08 -1.29 -12.79
C ILE A 28 -17.39 -0.36 -13.95
N LYS A 29 -18.62 0.14 -14.00
CA LYS A 29 -19.08 1.14 -14.97
C LYS A 29 -19.99 2.13 -14.28
N ASN A 30 -19.80 3.42 -14.53
CA ASN A 30 -20.65 4.51 -14.01
C ASN A 30 -20.89 4.42 -12.48
N GLY A 31 -19.85 4.10 -11.71
CA GLY A 31 -19.95 3.98 -10.25
C GLY A 31 -20.67 2.73 -9.75
N GLN A 32 -20.94 1.75 -10.61
CA GLN A 32 -21.55 0.47 -10.24
C GLN A 32 -20.60 -0.69 -10.55
N MET A 33 -20.32 -1.50 -9.53
CA MET A 33 -19.63 -2.78 -9.66
C MET A 33 -20.63 -3.87 -10.03
N THR A 34 -20.25 -4.69 -11.00
CA THR A 34 -20.95 -5.92 -11.39
C THR A 34 -19.99 -7.09 -11.36
N VAL A 35 -20.34 -8.18 -10.68
CA VAL A 35 -19.64 -9.47 -10.72
C VAL A 35 -20.60 -10.53 -11.26
N LYS A 36 -20.22 -11.18 -12.35
CA LYS A 36 -20.97 -12.26 -13.02
C LYS A 36 -20.17 -13.56 -12.95
N THR A 37 -20.72 -14.59 -12.32
CA THR A 37 -20.10 -15.91 -12.20
C THR A 37 -21.14 -16.99 -12.48
N GLY A 38 -21.04 -17.65 -13.64
CA GLY A 38 -22.08 -18.55 -14.14
C GLY A 38 -23.39 -17.80 -14.36
N ASN A 39 -24.45 -18.24 -13.69
CA ASN A 39 -25.78 -17.60 -13.72
C ASN A 39 -25.96 -16.55 -12.61
N GLU A 40 -25.00 -16.41 -11.72
CA GLU A 40 -25.08 -15.46 -10.62
C GLU A 40 -24.56 -14.08 -11.03
N LYS A 41 -25.33 -13.06 -10.66
CA LYS A 41 -24.99 -11.65 -10.83
C LYS A 41 -25.07 -10.94 -9.48
N LEU A 42 -23.95 -10.35 -9.05
CA LEU A 42 -23.82 -9.46 -7.91
C LEU A 42 -23.64 -8.03 -8.43
N GLU A 43 -24.43 -7.10 -7.92
CA GLU A 43 -24.31 -5.67 -8.21
C GLU A 43 -24.25 -4.86 -6.91
N MET A 44 -23.44 -3.81 -6.91
CA MET A 44 -23.21 -2.92 -5.78
C MET A 44 -22.67 -1.56 -6.24
N SER A 45 -23.00 -0.47 -5.56
CA SER A 45 -22.39 0.82 -5.84
C SER A 45 -20.96 0.88 -5.30
N ILE A 46 -20.03 1.48 -6.04
CA ILE A 46 -18.66 1.72 -5.53
C ILE A 46 -18.66 2.72 -4.36
N TYR A 47 -19.71 3.52 -4.23
CA TYR A 47 -19.86 4.46 -3.11
C TYR A 47 -20.12 3.73 -1.79
N ASP A 48 -20.66 2.51 -1.84
CA ASP A 48 -20.90 1.65 -0.69
C ASP A 48 -19.65 0.90 -0.23
N PHE A 49 -18.53 0.98 -0.96
CA PHE A 49 -17.31 0.27 -0.57
C PHE A 49 -16.72 0.93 0.67
N ALA A 50 -16.37 0.12 1.67
CA ALA A 50 -15.64 0.62 2.83
C ALA A 50 -14.27 1.18 2.41
N LEU A 51 -13.55 0.45 1.56
CA LEU A 51 -12.27 0.88 1.01
C LEU A 51 -12.45 1.76 -0.24
N LYS A 52 -11.85 2.95 -0.22
CA LYS A 52 -11.86 3.90 -1.34
C LYS A 52 -10.60 3.75 -2.22
N GLY A 53 -10.66 4.30 -3.45
CA GLY A 53 -9.55 4.31 -4.40
C GLY A 53 -9.58 3.20 -5.45
N ILE A 54 -8.95 3.45 -6.59
CA ILE A 54 -9.01 2.59 -7.79
C ILE A 54 -8.41 1.20 -7.51
N HIS A 55 -7.26 1.12 -6.85
CA HIS A 55 -6.64 -0.17 -6.51
C HIS A 55 -7.54 -1.03 -5.59
N ASN A 56 -8.26 -0.41 -4.64
CA ASN A 56 -9.18 -1.12 -3.76
C ASN A 56 -10.44 -1.58 -4.48
N GLN A 57 -10.89 -0.82 -5.48
CA GLN A 57 -11.97 -1.27 -6.36
C GLN A 57 -11.56 -2.52 -7.17
N TYR A 58 -10.32 -2.57 -7.68
CA TYR A 58 -9.78 -3.79 -8.31
C TYR A 58 -9.74 -4.97 -7.33
N ASN A 59 -9.23 -4.77 -6.12
CA ASN A 59 -9.19 -5.80 -5.08
C ASN A 59 -10.60 -6.27 -4.70
N THR A 60 -11.57 -5.35 -4.62
CA THR A 60 -12.97 -5.65 -4.30
C THR A 60 -13.63 -6.49 -5.40
N MET A 61 -13.38 -6.18 -6.68
CA MET A 61 -13.84 -7.02 -7.79
C MET A 61 -13.24 -8.42 -7.72
N ALA A 62 -11.93 -8.55 -7.48
CA ALA A 62 -11.26 -9.84 -7.36
C ALA A 62 -11.81 -10.67 -6.19
N ALA A 63 -12.01 -10.06 -5.02
CA ALA A 63 -12.61 -10.72 -3.85
C ALA A 63 -14.07 -11.11 -4.11
N GLY A 64 -14.84 -10.24 -4.76
CA GLY A 64 -16.24 -10.51 -5.13
C GLY A 64 -16.37 -11.68 -6.12
N ILE A 65 -15.48 -11.77 -7.11
CA ILE A 65 -15.41 -12.91 -8.05
C ILE A 65 -15.11 -14.20 -7.30
N ALA A 66 -14.08 -14.20 -6.44
CA ALA A 66 -13.69 -15.38 -5.67
C ALA A 66 -14.84 -15.86 -4.76
N ALA A 67 -15.46 -14.95 -4.00
CA ALA A 67 -16.57 -15.26 -3.11
C ALA A 67 -17.81 -15.77 -3.87
N SER A 68 -18.14 -15.16 -5.01
CA SER A 68 -19.28 -15.57 -5.84
C SER A 68 -19.04 -16.95 -6.46
N THR A 69 -17.81 -17.23 -6.88
CA THR A 69 -17.41 -18.56 -7.42
C THR A 69 -17.52 -19.67 -6.37
N LEU A 70 -17.30 -19.33 -5.09
CA LEU A 70 -17.48 -20.26 -3.97
C LEU A 70 -18.95 -20.41 -3.53
N GLY A 71 -19.90 -19.74 -4.19
CA GLY A 71 -21.32 -19.82 -3.87
C GLY A 71 -21.72 -19.08 -2.58
N ILE A 72 -20.90 -18.14 -2.11
CA ILE A 72 -21.26 -17.31 -0.95
C ILE A 72 -22.47 -16.44 -1.33
N ARG A 73 -23.45 -16.36 -0.42
CA ARG A 73 -24.67 -15.58 -0.65
C ARG A 73 -24.32 -14.11 -0.94
N LYS A 74 -24.90 -13.55 -2.01
CA LYS A 74 -24.69 -12.15 -2.44
C LYS A 74 -24.79 -11.14 -1.30
N GLN A 75 -25.76 -11.31 -0.42
CA GLN A 75 -25.96 -10.43 0.73
C GLN A 75 -24.76 -10.43 1.69
N LYS A 76 -24.16 -11.60 1.95
CA LYS A 76 -22.95 -11.71 2.76
C LYS A 76 -21.73 -11.10 2.10
N ILE A 77 -21.61 -11.21 0.78
CA ILE A 77 -20.55 -10.54 0.02
C ILE A 77 -20.70 -9.02 0.14
N ARG A 78 -21.92 -8.48 -0.03
CA ARG A 78 -22.20 -7.05 0.13
C ARG A 78 -21.88 -6.54 1.52
N GLU A 79 -22.39 -7.23 2.56
CA GLU A 79 -22.11 -6.91 3.96
C GLU A 79 -20.60 -6.84 4.21
N ALA A 80 -19.85 -7.86 3.78
CA ALA A 80 -18.40 -7.89 3.96
C ALA A 80 -17.67 -6.75 3.24
N ILE A 81 -18.11 -6.35 2.03
CA ILE A 81 -17.51 -5.23 1.28
C ILE A 81 -17.84 -3.88 1.94
N GLN A 82 -19.05 -3.73 2.47
CA GLN A 82 -19.52 -2.51 3.14
C GLN A 82 -18.92 -2.30 4.52
N SER A 83 -18.65 -3.39 5.25
CA SER A 83 -18.14 -3.35 6.62
C SER A 83 -16.65 -3.68 6.69
N PHE A 84 -15.94 -3.75 5.55
CA PHE A 84 -14.52 -4.09 5.56
C PHE A 84 -13.71 -2.98 6.24
N GLU A 85 -13.17 -3.27 7.41
CA GLU A 85 -12.26 -2.34 8.07
C GLU A 85 -10.90 -2.36 7.38
N ALA A 86 -10.38 -1.17 7.08
CA ALA A 86 -9.03 -1.05 6.56
C ALA A 86 -8.04 -1.71 7.54
N LEU A 87 -7.15 -2.53 7.00
CA LEU A 87 -6.16 -3.23 7.82
C LEU A 87 -5.26 -2.18 8.50
N GLU A 88 -5.06 -2.36 9.80
CA GLU A 88 -4.09 -1.58 10.58
C GLU A 88 -2.72 -1.57 9.85
N HIS A 89 -2.02 -0.44 9.91
CA HIS A 89 -0.73 -0.23 9.23
C HIS A 89 -0.78 -0.19 7.69
N ARG A 90 -1.96 0.07 7.10
CA ARG A 90 -2.11 0.41 5.68
C ARG A 90 -2.60 1.85 5.55
N MET A 91 -1.71 2.76 5.14
CA MET A 91 -2.00 4.21 5.02
C MET A 91 -2.75 4.77 6.25
N GLU A 92 -2.39 4.27 7.43
CA GLU A 92 -3.05 4.57 8.70
C GLU A 92 -2.60 5.97 9.17
N TYR A 93 -3.52 6.93 9.20
CA TYR A 93 -3.26 8.21 9.85
C TYR A 93 -3.05 7.98 11.35
N VAL A 94 -1.90 8.43 11.87
CA VAL A 94 -1.52 8.23 13.27
C VAL A 94 -1.86 9.46 14.11
N SER A 95 -1.35 10.62 13.72
CA SER A 95 -1.54 11.88 14.44
C SER A 95 -1.02 13.06 13.60
N THR A 96 -1.32 14.29 14.05
CA THR A 96 -0.71 15.51 13.57
C THR A 96 0.03 16.19 14.72
N VAL A 97 1.34 16.41 14.55
CA VAL A 97 2.18 17.08 15.56
C VAL A 97 2.74 18.37 14.95
N ARG A 98 2.44 19.52 15.55
CA ARG A 98 2.87 20.86 15.06
C ARG A 98 2.56 21.13 13.57
N GLY A 99 1.48 20.53 13.06
CA GLY A 99 1.04 20.65 11.67
C GLY A 99 1.71 19.70 10.69
N VAL A 100 2.49 18.72 11.17
CA VAL A 100 3.03 17.61 10.38
C VAL A 100 2.15 16.38 10.57
N GLU A 101 1.68 15.79 9.48
CA GLU A 101 0.86 14.57 9.53
C GLU A 101 1.75 13.33 9.51
N PHE A 102 1.42 12.33 10.32
CA PHE A 102 2.13 11.06 10.36
C PHE A 102 1.24 9.95 9.83
N ILE A 103 1.71 9.25 8.80
CA ILE A 103 1.01 8.15 8.14
C ILE A 103 1.85 6.87 8.28
N ASN A 104 1.23 5.84 8.84
CA ASN A 104 1.80 4.51 9.01
C ASN A 104 1.32 3.58 7.89
N ASP A 105 2.22 3.27 6.97
CA ASP A 105 2.05 2.25 5.94
C ASP A 105 3.11 1.14 6.10
N SER A 106 3.38 0.71 7.34
CA SER A 106 4.38 -0.33 7.64
C SER A 106 4.13 -1.65 6.89
N LYS A 107 2.90 -1.91 6.45
CA LYS A 107 2.55 -3.07 5.61
C LYS A 107 3.09 -2.99 4.17
N ALA A 108 3.58 -1.85 3.71
CA ALA A 108 4.26 -1.72 2.42
C ALA A 108 5.65 -2.37 2.43
N THR A 109 5.67 -3.71 2.42
CA THR A 109 6.90 -4.52 2.44
C THR A 109 7.48 -4.79 1.04
N ASN A 110 7.05 -4.03 0.03
CA ASN A 110 7.55 -4.10 -1.35
C ASN A 110 7.44 -2.73 -2.04
N VAL A 111 8.25 -2.53 -3.08
CA VAL A 111 8.35 -1.27 -3.83
C VAL A 111 7.00 -0.79 -4.38
N ASN A 112 6.18 -1.68 -4.95
CA ASN A 112 4.90 -1.29 -5.53
C ASN A 112 3.92 -0.75 -4.49
N SER A 113 3.94 -1.30 -3.27
CA SER A 113 3.08 -0.81 -2.18
C SER A 113 3.47 0.62 -1.81
N THR A 114 4.77 0.88 -1.71
CA THR A 114 5.31 2.22 -1.48
C THR A 114 5.04 3.19 -2.61
N TRP A 115 5.05 2.70 -3.86
CA TRP A 115 4.68 3.51 -5.01
C TRP A 115 3.24 4.04 -4.87
N TYR A 116 2.28 3.17 -4.55
CA TYR A 116 0.88 3.58 -4.37
C TYR A 116 0.69 4.50 -3.17
N ALA A 117 1.39 4.24 -2.06
CA ALA A 117 1.37 5.10 -0.89
C ALA A 117 1.84 6.52 -1.25
N LEU A 118 3.01 6.63 -1.91
CA LEU A 118 3.61 7.89 -2.29
C LEU A 118 2.80 8.62 -3.38
N GLU A 119 2.25 7.89 -4.36
CA GLU A 119 1.39 8.45 -5.41
C GLU A 119 0.16 9.14 -4.81
N SER A 120 -0.46 8.53 -3.80
CA SER A 120 -1.65 9.08 -3.13
C SER A 120 -1.39 10.34 -2.28
N MET A 121 -0.13 10.69 -2.03
CA MET A 121 0.22 11.89 -1.26
C MET A 121 -0.01 13.17 -2.06
N THR A 122 -0.70 14.12 -1.44
CA THR A 122 -1.01 15.45 -2.00
C THR A 122 -0.16 16.56 -1.39
N LYS A 123 0.65 16.24 -0.38
CA LYS A 123 1.54 17.14 0.36
C LYS A 123 2.99 16.70 0.18
N PRO A 124 3.97 17.59 0.39
CA PRO A 124 5.38 17.21 0.40
C PRO A 124 5.67 16.16 1.48
N VAL A 125 6.52 15.19 1.15
CA VAL A 125 6.71 13.98 1.95
C VAL A 125 8.13 13.90 2.52
N ILE A 126 8.23 13.56 3.80
CA ILE A 126 9.43 12.97 4.40
C ILE A 126 9.22 11.45 4.43
N LEU A 127 9.96 10.74 3.59
CA LEU A 127 9.72 9.31 3.36
C LEU A 127 10.65 8.46 4.24
N ILE A 128 10.07 7.58 5.06
CA ILE A 128 10.83 6.61 5.83
C ILE A 128 10.86 5.29 5.04
N LEU A 129 12.04 4.93 4.55
CA LEU A 129 12.34 3.68 3.84
C LEU A 129 13.17 2.75 4.72
N GLY A 130 13.23 1.47 4.37
CA GLY A 130 14.25 0.56 4.90
C GLY A 130 13.72 -0.71 5.55
N GLY A 131 14.67 -1.58 5.86
CA GLY A 131 14.45 -2.98 6.23
C GLY A 131 15.29 -3.92 5.36
N ILE A 132 14.93 -5.20 5.33
CA ILE A 132 15.61 -6.21 4.50
C ILE A 132 15.18 -6.09 3.04
N ASP A 133 16.13 -5.69 2.20
CA ASP A 133 16.02 -5.67 0.74
C ASP A 133 16.00 -7.10 0.16
N LYS A 134 15.03 -7.39 -0.71
CA LYS A 134 14.86 -8.71 -1.35
C LYS A 134 15.13 -8.69 -2.86
N GLY A 135 16.03 -7.82 -3.32
CA GLY A 135 16.26 -7.56 -4.74
C GLY A 135 15.28 -6.53 -5.30
N ASN A 136 14.98 -5.50 -4.50
CA ASN A 136 14.05 -4.44 -4.89
C ASN A 136 14.61 -3.59 -6.04
N ASP A 137 13.75 -3.23 -6.98
CA ASP A 137 14.04 -2.21 -8.00
C ASP A 137 13.42 -0.87 -7.59
N TYR A 138 14.19 -0.03 -6.91
CA TYR A 138 13.76 1.29 -6.47
C TYR A 138 13.60 2.30 -7.61
N GLY A 139 14.07 1.98 -8.83
CA GLY A 139 13.92 2.86 -9.99
C GLY A 139 12.46 3.20 -10.28
N LEU A 140 11.53 2.29 -9.93
CA LEU A 140 10.09 2.50 -10.04
C LEU A 140 9.56 3.67 -9.22
N LEU A 141 10.23 4.04 -8.12
CA LEU A 141 9.81 5.15 -7.25
C LEU A 141 10.42 6.50 -7.66
N ARG A 142 11.44 6.50 -8.54
CA ARG A 142 12.30 7.67 -8.77
C ARG A 142 11.54 8.92 -9.17
N ASP A 143 10.57 8.81 -10.07
CA ASP A 143 9.81 9.98 -10.54
C ASP A 143 8.95 10.58 -9.43
N LEU A 144 8.27 9.73 -8.64
CA LEU A 144 7.49 10.18 -7.49
C LEU A 144 8.38 10.76 -6.39
N VAL A 145 9.57 10.19 -6.18
CA VAL A 145 10.55 10.70 -5.21
C VAL A 145 10.99 12.12 -5.59
N LYS A 146 11.33 12.36 -6.86
CA LYS A 146 11.70 13.69 -7.35
C LYS A 146 10.58 14.72 -7.22
N GLU A 147 9.36 14.29 -7.48
CA GLU A 147 8.19 15.18 -7.46
C GLU A 147 7.76 15.53 -6.04
N LYS A 148 7.75 14.54 -5.13
CA LYS A 148 7.01 14.66 -3.85
C LYS A 148 7.88 14.60 -2.60
N VAL A 149 9.08 14.01 -2.67
CA VAL A 149 9.87 13.70 -1.48
C VAL A 149 10.91 14.78 -1.20
N LYS A 150 10.81 15.40 -0.01
CA LYS A 150 11.76 16.43 0.46
C LYS A 150 13.01 15.83 1.11
N ALA A 151 12.84 14.72 1.83
CA ALA A 151 13.93 14.01 2.49
C ALA A 151 13.59 12.53 2.65
N ILE A 152 14.62 11.70 2.71
CA ILE A 152 14.49 10.25 2.97
C ILE A 152 15.19 9.90 4.28
N VAL A 153 14.49 9.17 5.13
CA VAL A 153 15.04 8.57 6.34
C VAL A 153 15.14 7.07 6.12
N CYS A 154 16.36 6.55 6.05
CA CYS A 154 16.64 5.14 5.82
C CYS A 154 16.80 4.42 7.16
N MET A 155 15.84 3.56 7.50
CA MET A 155 15.79 2.80 8.74
C MET A 155 16.13 1.34 8.46
N GLY A 156 17.30 0.88 8.89
CA GLY A 156 17.73 -0.49 8.64
C GLY A 156 19.22 -0.70 8.83
N VAL A 157 19.63 -1.97 8.79
CA VAL A 157 21.04 -2.37 8.97
C VAL A 157 21.88 -2.13 7.71
N ASP A 158 21.30 -2.31 6.52
CA ASP A 158 21.96 -2.04 5.22
C ASP A 158 21.08 -1.17 4.32
N ASN A 159 21.42 0.12 4.26
CA ASN A 159 20.68 1.11 3.48
C ASN A 159 21.36 1.48 2.15
N ARG A 160 22.46 0.80 1.78
CA ARG A 160 23.30 1.21 0.64
C ARG A 160 22.53 1.33 -0.66
N LYS A 161 21.68 0.35 -0.99
CA LYS A 161 20.87 0.37 -2.21
C LYS A 161 19.89 1.54 -2.28
N ILE A 162 19.34 1.96 -1.14
CA ILE A 162 18.43 3.10 -1.07
C ILE A 162 19.21 4.39 -1.38
N HIS A 163 20.39 4.56 -0.78
CA HIS A 163 21.30 5.66 -1.10
C HIS A 163 21.71 5.65 -2.56
N GLU A 164 22.18 4.53 -3.09
CA GLU A 164 22.57 4.38 -4.50
C GLU A 164 21.42 4.77 -5.47
N SER A 165 20.18 4.47 -5.07
CA SER A 165 19.00 4.75 -5.89
C SER A 165 18.59 6.23 -5.88
N PHE A 166 18.72 6.93 -4.74
CA PHE A 166 18.09 8.24 -4.56
C PHE A 166 19.03 9.39 -4.16
N GLN A 167 20.31 9.14 -3.85
CA GLN A 167 21.25 10.19 -3.41
C GLN A 167 21.41 11.36 -4.39
N ASN A 168 21.20 11.11 -5.69
CA ASN A 168 21.27 12.13 -6.72
C ASN A 168 19.91 12.83 -6.98
N ASP A 169 18.84 12.32 -6.38
CA ASP A 169 17.46 12.76 -6.60
C ASP A 169 16.91 13.51 -5.37
N VAL A 170 17.40 13.21 -4.16
CA VAL A 170 16.99 13.84 -2.90
C VAL A 170 18.21 14.36 -2.15
N ALA A 171 18.22 15.66 -1.83
CA ALA A 171 19.36 16.31 -1.20
C ALA A 171 19.63 15.85 0.24
N LEU A 172 18.59 15.42 0.95
CA LEU A 172 18.67 15.07 2.36
C LEU A 172 18.29 13.60 2.59
N MET A 173 19.31 12.81 2.91
CA MET A 173 19.15 11.40 3.26
C MET A 173 19.93 11.08 4.53
N VAL A 174 19.30 10.41 5.50
CA VAL A 174 19.96 9.99 6.74
C VAL A 174 19.68 8.53 7.06
N ASN A 175 20.60 7.89 7.79
CA ASN A 175 20.42 6.54 8.31
C ASN A 175 20.00 6.60 9.78
N THR A 176 19.07 5.74 10.16
CA THR A 176 18.60 5.59 11.54
C THR A 176 18.54 4.11 11.91
N SER A 177 18.72 3.82 13.20
CA SER A 177 18.81 2.45 13.71
C SER A 177 17.55 1.98 14.45
N SER A 178 16.56 2.85 14.62
CA SER A 178 15.29 2.52 15.29
C SER A 178 14.13 3.36 14.76
N ALA A 179 12.89 2.92 15.02
CA ALA A 179 11.69 3.70 14.69
C ALA A 179 11.66 5.06 15.40
N GLN A 180 12.16 5.12 16.64
CA GLN A 180 12.22 6.36 17.41
C GLN A 180 13.18 7.38 16.79
N GLU A 181 14.37 6.94 16.39
CA GLU A 181 15.33 7.79 15.66
C GLU A 181 14.76 8.23 14.30
N ALA A 182 14.12 7.31 13.58
CA ALA A 182 13.52 7.60 12.28
C ALA A 182 12.45 8.68 12.37
N VAL A 183 11.53 8.56 13.34
CA VAL A 183 10.46 9.54 13.59
C VAL A 183 11.02 10.89 13.99
N LYS A 184 12.01 10.93 14.90
CA LYS A 184 12.66 12.19 15.33
C LYS A 184 13.37 12.89 14.17
N ALA A 185 14.13 12.14 13.37
CA ALA A 185 14.81 12.68 12.20
C ALA A 185 13.80 13.19 11.16
N ALA A 186 12.78 12.40 10.86
CA ALA A 186 11.75 12.78 9.90
C ALA A 186 11.00 14.04 10.34
N PHE A 187 10.65 14.14 11.63
CA PHE A 187 10.00 15.32 12.19
C PHE A 187 10.90 16.55 12.17
N HIS A 188 12.21 16.39 12.41
CA HIS A 188 13.17 17.48 12.33
C HIS A 188 13.29 18.07 10.91
N PHE A 189 13.12 17.25 9.88
CA PHE A 189 13.15 17.69 8.48
C PHE A 189 11.80 18.21 7.95
N ALA A 190 10.72 17.94 8.68
CA ALA A 190 9.37 18.32 8.30
C ALA A 190 9.06 19.77 8.68
N ASN A 191 8.32 20.45 7.81
CA ASN A 191 7.72 21.75 8.06
C ASN A 191 6.20 21.60 8.24
N ASN A 192 5.56 22.64 8.78
CA ASN A 192 4.10 22.70 8.84
C ASN A 192 3.48 22.48 7.45
N GLY A 193 2.53 21.55 7.35
CA GLY A 193 1.88 21.17 6.10
C GLY A 193 2.52 19.97 5.39
N ASP A 194 3.66 19.46 5.85
CA ASP A 194 4.28 18.24 5.32
C ASP A 194 3.66 16.96 5.91
N VAL A 195 3.97 15.84 5.27
CA VAL A 195 3.62 14.49 5.73
C VAL A 195 4.89 13.69 5.99
N VAL A 196 4.95 13.00 7.14
CA VAL A 196 5.90 11.91 7.40
C VAL A 196 5.22 10.59 7.07
N LEU A 197 5.73 9.90 6.05
CA LEU A 197 5.18 8.62 5.57
C LEU A 197 6.15 7.48 5.92
N LEU A 198 5.72 6.58 6.80
CA LEU A 198 6.36 5.28 6.96
C LEU A 198 5.87 4.33 5.87
N SER A 199 6.65 4.15 4.82
CA SER A 199 6.34 3.21 3.75
C SER A 199 7.63 2.51 3.29
N PRO A 200 8.04 1.43 3.97
CA PRO A 200 9.43 0.99 4.01
C PRO A 200 9.97 0.34 2.73
N ALA A 201 9.13 -0.09 1.80
CA ALA A 201 9.46 -0.87 0.60
C ALA A 201 10.19 -2.22 0.85
N CYS A 202 10.53 -2.51 2.11
CA CYS A 202 11.32 -3.66 2.55
C CYS A 202 10.61 -4.45 3.65
N ALA A 203 11.01 -5.71 3.79
CA ALA A 203 10.57 -6.55 4.91
C ALA A 203 11.19 -6.05 6.23
N SER A 204 10.49 -6.23 7.35
CA SER A 204 10.83 -5.61 8.64
C SER A 204 11.81 -6.39 9.52
N PHE A 205 12.29 -7.56 9.07
CA PHE A 205 12.92 -8.58 9.93
C PHE A 205 14.35 -8.25 10.41
N ASP A 206 14.92 -7.12 10.03
CA ASP A 206 16.25 -6.70 10.48
C ASP A 206 16.20 -6.02 11.86
N LEU A 207 15.25 -5.12 12.04
CA LEU A 207 15.10 -4.32 13.28
C LEU A 207 13.85 -4.70 14.09
N PHE A 208 12.90 -5.43 13.50
CA PHE A 208 11.58 -5.69 14.08
C PHE A 208 11.18 -7.15 13.96
N LYS A 209 10.25 -7.57 14.82
CA LYS A 209 9.69 -8.95 14.79
C LYS A 209 8.88 -9.21 13.52
N ASN A 210 8.10 -8.22 13.10
CA ASN A 210 7.23 -8.24 11.92
C ASN A 210 6.81 -6.80 11.56
N TYR A 211 5.95 -6.64 10.55
CA TYR A 211 5.54 -5.31 10.11
C TYR A 211 4.58 -4.65 11.12
N GLU A 212 3.80 -5.43 11.88
CA GLU A 212 2.96 -4.92 12.96
C GLU A 212 3.80 -4.28 14.06
N ASP A 213 4.86 -4.96 14.50
CA ASP A 213 5.82 -4.46 15.50
C ASP A 213 6.48 -3.15 15.05
N ARG A 214 6.93 -3.09 13.80
CA ARG A 214 7.45 -1.84 13.20
C ARG A 214 6.42 -0.71 13.20
N GLY A 215 5.18 -1.02 12.80
CA GLY A 215 4.09 -0.04 12.77
C GLY A 215 3.74 0.48 14.16
N ASN A 216 3.69 -0.41 15.15
CA ASN A 216 3.40 -0.05 16.54
C ASN A 216 4.51 0.81 17.15
N GLN A 217 5.78 0.45 16.95
CA GLN A 217 6.90 1.27 17.42
C GLN A 217 6.95 2.65 16.74
N PHE A 218 6.56 2.74 15.46
CA PHE A 218 6.38 4.04 14.81
C PHE A 218 5.27 4.86 15.47
N LYS A 219 4.11 4.25 15.74
CA LYS A 219 2.99 4.94 16.42
C LYS A 219 3.36 5.41 17.82
N GLU A 220 4.07 4.59 18.58
CA GLU A 220 4.59 4.95 19.90
C GLU A 220 5.58 6.13 19.79
N ALA A 221 6.56 6.03 18.89
CA ALA A 221 7.51 7.10 18.67
C ALA A 221 6.86 8.43 18.24
N VAL A 222 5.77 8.39 17.47
CA VAL A 222 5.00 9.58 17.07
C VAL A 222 4.24 10.18 18.26
N ARG A 223 3.72 9.35 19.17
CA ARG A 223 3.03 9.82 20.38
C ARG A 223 3.99 10.49 21.37
N ASP A 224 5.28 10.15 21.31
CA ASP A 224 6.33 10.70 22.16
C ASP A 224 6.97 12.01 21.62
N LEU A 225 6.48 12.56 20.51
CA LEU A 225 6.97 13.81 19.89
C LEU A 225 6.46 15.09 20.56
#